data_AF-R1F1Z8-F1
#
_entry.id   AF-R1F1Z8-F1
#
_cell.length_a   1.000
_cell.length_b   1.000
_cell.length_c   1.000
_cell.angle_alpha   90.00
_cell.angle_beta   90.00
_cell.angle_gamma   90.00
#
_symmetry.space_group_name_H-M   'P 1'
#
loop_
_entity.id
_entity.type
_entity.pdbx_description
1 polymer ?
#
loop_
_entity_poly.entity_id
_entity_poly.type
_entity_poly.pdbx_seq_one_letter_code
_entity_poly.pdbx_strand_id
1 'polypeptide(L)'
;MSQIERRPNNDGSISVARLLPRPGPKMFGVAIWWALHFASAPYTPTAVEEQRYHDLMQEARYSIEAREEEGQARARLMHAQAGLDQVNVFFWRFREPYSTLVPQRQAEVDREMAAYRALSREREALVSEAKASVGIWSRYGVQEVRETFWGDYEWGKDLAKRMSFWDVVFGVGRGRDEELAVVLLRWVGQILMNFTVGFVSALVAFLFSLVKVLWAYKTGLLSGALFFFIAATGASAMVALVVGGMYTTAVGGVYLVAQNAAQARLQGPNVTA
;
A
#
# COMPACT_ATOMS: atom_id res chain seq x y z
N MET A 1 64.29 -53.32 -12.59
CA MET A 1 63.32 -52.98 -13.64
C MET A 1 61.93 -52.95 -13.01
N SER A 2 61.49 -51.76 -12.57
CA SER A 2 60.14 -51.54 -12.05
C SER A 2 59.47 -50.47 -12.91
N GLN A 3 58.32 -50.80 -13.50
CA GLN A 3 57.53 -49.88 -14.30
C GLN A 3 56.81 -48.89 -13.38
N ILE A 4 57.06 -47.59 -13.58
CA ILE A 4 56.26 -46.52 -12.98
C ILE A 4 55.18 -46.15 -13.97
N GLU A 5 53.99 -46.68 -13.73
CA GLU A 5 52.76 -46.38 -14.44
C GLU A 5 52.32 -44.94 -14.12
N ARG A 6 52.46 -44.02 -15.08
CA ARG A 6 51.92 -42.65 -14.95
C ARG A 6 50.41 -42.70 -15.20
N ARG A 7 49.62 -42.57 -14.14
CA ARG A 7 48.19 -42.23 -14.26
C ARG A 7 48.04 -40.79 -14.80
N PRO A 8 47.13 -40.53 -15.75
CA PRO A 8 46.80 -39.16 -16.15
C PRO A 8 46.01 -38.48 -15.03
N ASN A 9 46.52 -37.35 -14.56
CA ASN A 9 45.86 -36.49 -13.60
C ASN A 9 44.66 -35.81 -14.28
N ASN A 10 43.47 -36.36 -14.08
CA ASN A 10 42.22 -35.79 -14.54
C ASN A 10 41.81 -34.70 -13.53
N ASP A 11 42.28 -33.48 -13.72
CA ASP A 11 41.84 -32.30 -12.95
C ASP A 11 40.39 -31.98 -13.32
N GLY A 12 39.48 -32.77 -12.77
CA GLY A 12 38.03 -32.62 -12.83
C GLY A 12 37.53 -31.44 -12.00
N SER A 13 38.09 -30.24 -12.21
CA SER A 13 37.44 -29.01 -11.75
C SER A 13 36.32 -28.67 -12.74
N ILE A 14 35.20 -29.37 -12.59
CA ILE A 14 33.92 -28.93 -13.15
C ILE A 14 33.66 -27.57 -12.51
N SER A 15 34.00 -26.49 -13.23
CA SER A 15 33.74 -25.13 -12.80
C SER A 15 32.24 -25.00 -12.55
N VAL A 16 31.85 -24.90 -11.28
CA VAL A 16 30.48 -24.70 -10.78
C VAL A 16 29.78 -23.55 -11.54
N ALA A 17 30.56 -22.60 -12.06
CA ALA A 17 30.12 -21.52 -12.95
C ALA A 17 29.43 -21.98 -14.26
N ARG A 18 29.61 -23.21 -14.74
CA ARG A 18 28.89 -23.76 -15.91
C ARG A 18 27.56 -24.44 -15.55
N LEU A 19 27.35 -24.79 -14.29
CA LEU A 19 26.09 -25.39 -13.78
C LEU A 19 25.06 -24.33 -13.40
N LEU A 20 25.48 -23.09 -13.18
CA LEU A 20 24.57 -21.98 -12.91
C LEU A 20 23.97 -21.49 -14.25
N PRO A 21 22.63 -21.43 -14.37
CA PRO A 21 21.99 -20.87 -15.55
C PRO A 21 22.46 -19.42 -15.70
N ARG A 22 22.93 -19.06 -16.91
CA ARG A 22 23.29 -17.68 -17.21
C ARG A 22 22.11 -16.78 -16.84
N PRO A 23 22.30 -15.73 -16.03
CA PRO A 23 21.20 -14.90 -15.59
C PRO A 23 20.56 -14.28 -16.83
N GLY A 24 19.37 -14.77 -17.19
CA GLY A 24 18.59 -14.20 -18.27
C GLY A 24 18.18 -12.76 -17.93
N PRO A 25 17.64 -12.00 -18.89
CA PRO A 25 17.21 -10.61 -18.67
C PRO A 25 16.24 -10.44 -17.49
N LYS A 26 15.48 -11.48 -17.14
CA LYS A 26 14.59 -11.53 -15.96
C LYS A 26 15.36 -11.56 -14.62
N MET A 27 16.51 -12.23 -14.57
CA MET A 27 17.38 -12.28 -13.38
C MET A 27 18.12 -10.97 -13.15
N PHE A 28 18.44 -10.24 -14.23
CA PHE A 28 18.97 -8.87 -14.14
C PHE A 28 17.96 -7.92 -13.50
N GLY A 29 16.67 -8.01 -13.86
CA GLY A 29 15.61 -7.24 -13.22
C GLY A 29 15.51 -7.50 -11.71
N VAL A 30 15.58 -8.78 -11.30
CA VAL A 30 15.57 -9.16 -9.88
C VAL A 30 16.82 -8.65 -9.17
N ALA A 31 18.01 -8.76 -9.77
CA ALA A 31 19.26 -8.27 -9.18
C ALA A 31 19.30 -6.74 -9.02
N ILE A 32 18.81 -5.99 -10.02
CA ILE A 32 18.67 -4.53 -9.93
C ILE A 32 17.66 -4.17 -8.85
N TRP A 33 16.53 -4.86 -8.78
CA TRP A 33 15.53 -4.67 -7.73
C TRP A 33 16.10 -4.96 -6.33
N TRP A 34 16.88 -6.05 -6.19
CA TRP A 34 17.54 -6.41 -4.93
C TRP A 34 18.60 -5.38 -4.52
N ALA A 35 19.38 -4.87 -5.47
CA ALA A 35 20.37 -3.83 -5.23
C ALA A 35 19.72 -2.49 -4.83
N LEU A 36 18.58 -2.14 -5.43
CA LEU A 36 17.81 -0.95 -5.07
C LEU A 36 17.15 -1.06 -3.69
N HIS A 37 16.84 -2.27 -3.21
CA HIS A 37 16.28 -2.48 -1.87
C HIS A 37 17.24 -2.10 -0.73
N PHE A 38 18.55 -2.25 -0.95
CA PHE A 38 19.59 -1.87 0.01
C PHE A 38 20.22 -0.51 -0.30
N ALA A 39 19.76 0.18 -1.34
CA ALA A 39 20.24 1.52 -1.65
C ALA A 39 19.78 2.48 -0.54
N SER A 40 20.75 3.03 0.18
CA SER A 40 20.55 4.20 1.05
C SER A 40 19.94 5.34 0.24
N ALA A 41 19.24 6.26 0.92
CA ALA A 41 18.71 7.45 0.28
C ALA A 41 19.81 8.10 -0.58
N PRO A 42 19.53 8.43 -1.86
CA PRO A 42 20.57 8.87 -2.79
C PRO A 42 21.17 10.23 -2.41
N TYR A 43 20.53 10.95 -1.49
CA TYR A 43 21.02 12.19 -0.94
C TYR A 43 21.01 12.16 0.59
N THR A 44 22.12 12.53 1.19
CA THR A 44 22.24 12.79 2.62
C THR A 44 22.32 14.30 2.82
N PRO A 45 21.32 14.92 3.49
CA PRO A 45 21.36 16.33 3.82
C PRO A 45 22.63 16.69 4.58
N THR A 46 23.14 17.90 4.35
CA THR A 46 24.22 18.46 5.15
C THR A 46 23.72 18.78 6.56
N ALA A 47 24.64 18.88 7.53
CA ALA A 47 24.27 19.21 8.92
C ALA A 47 23.49 20.53 9.03
N VAL A 48 23.78 21.50 8.16
CA VAL A 48 23.08 22.80 8.13
C VAL A 48 21.64 22.64 7.61
N GLU A 49 21.42 21.83 6.58
CA GLU A 49 20.08 21.57 6.04
C GLU A 49 19.21 20.76 7.02
N GLU A 50 19.83 19.80 7.72
CA GLU A 50 19.19 18.99 8.75
C GLU A 50 18.81 19.85 9.96
N GLN A 51 19.71 20.74 10.41
CA GLN A 51 19.40 21.69 11.47
C GLN A 51 18.25 22.62 11.06
N ARG A 52 18.29 23.20 9.86
CA ARG A 52 17.20 24.05 9.36
C ARG A 52 15.86 23.30 9.29
N TYR A 53 15.87 22.03 8.87
CA TYR A 53 14.67 21.19 8.87
C TYR A 53 14.13 21.02 10.29
N HIS A 54 15.00 20.71 11.26
CA HIS A 54 14.59 20.53 12.64
C HIS A 54 14.07 21.82 13.27
N ASP A 55 14.73 22.95 13.03
CA ASP A 55 14.33 24.26 13.56
C ASP A 55 12.95 24.66 13.03
N LEU A 56 12.71 24.57 11.72
CA LEU A 56 11.42 24.91 11.11
C LEU A 56 10.31 23.91 11.50
N MET A 57 10.64 22.61 11.63
CA MET A 57 9.68 21.61 12.12
C MET A 57 9.34 21.81 13.60
N GLN A 58 10.28 22.32 14.40
CA GLN A 58 10.03 22.71 15.79
C GLN A 58 9.18 23.97 15.84
N GLU A 59 9.49 25.00 15.05
CA GLU A 59 8.70 26.23 14.96
C GLU A 59 7.25 25.92 14.57
N ALA A 60 7.04 25.09 13.55
CA ALA A 60 5.73 24.60 13.14
C ALA A 60 5.00 23.79 14.24
N ARG A 61 5.71 23.28 15.25
CA ARG A 61 5.15 22.51 16.38
C ARG A 61 4.90 23.37 17.63
N TYR A 62 5.66 24.44 17.85
CA TYR A 62 5.76 25.16 19.14
C TYR A 62 5.03 26.50 19.20
N SER A 63 4.38 26.98 18.14
CA SER A 63 3.42 28.09 18.24
C SER A 63 2.19 27.65 19.06
N ILE A 64 2.26 27.76 20.40
CA ILE A 64 1.26 27.23 21.34
C ILE A 64 -0.13 27.81 21.07
N GLU A 65 -0.22 29.12 20.86
CA GLU A 65 -1.50 29.82 20.59
C GLU A 65 -2.14 29.35 19.27
N ALA A 66 -1.35 29.31 18.19
CA ALA A 66 -1.83 28.81 16.90
C ALA A 66 -2.23 27.33 16.95
N ARG A 67 -1.60 26.51 17.80
CA ARG A 67 -1.93 25.09 17.97
C ARG A 67 -3.27 24.89 18.67
N GLU A 68 -3.57 25.69 19.69
CA GLU A 68 -4.85 25.61 20.39
C GLU A 68 -5.99 26.05 19.49
N GLU A 69 -5.81 27.16 18.77
CA GLU A 69 -6.81 27.65 17.82
C GLU A 69 -7.03 26.69 16.66
N GLU A 70 -5.96 26.15 16.08
CA GLU A 70 -6.06 25.14 15.03
C GLU A 70 -6.68 23.84 15.55
N GLY A 71 -6.30 23.40 16.77
CA GLY A 71 -6.87 22.22 17.42
C GLY A 71 -8.37 22.37 17.65
N GLN A 72 -8.81 23.53 18.11
CA GLN A 72 -10.22 23.86 18.26
C GLN A 72 -10.93 23.94 16.91
N ALA A 73 -10.33 24.56 15.89
CA ALA A 73 -10.90 24.62 14.54
C ALA A 73 -11.04 23.22 13.93
N ARG A 74 -10.06 22.35 14.14
CA ARG A 74 -10.14 20.94 13.74
C ARG A 74 -11.26 20.21 14.49
N ALA A 75 -11.39 20.42 15.79
CA ALA A 75 -12.47 19.82 16.58
C ALA A 75 -13.86 20.30 16.10
N ARG A 76 -14.02 21.59 15.79
CA ARG A 76 -15.25 22.14 15.20
C ARG A 76 -15.56 21.53 13.85
N LEU A 77 -14.55 21.40 12.97
CA LEU A 77 -14.72 20.73 11.67
C LEU A 77 -15.13 19.26 11.84
N MET A 78 -14.51 18.51 12.75
CA MET A 78 -14.88 17.12 13.03
C MET A 78 -16.30 17.01 13.58
N HIS A 79 -16.71 17.94 14.44
CA HIS A 79 -18.08 18.00 14.96
C HIS A 79 -19.10 18.33 13.85
N ALA A 80 -18.81 19.30 12.98
CA ALA A 80 -19.64 19.64 11.84
C ALA A 80 -19.77 18.46 10.87
N GLN A 81 -18.67 17.75 10.59
CA GLN A 81 -18.67 16.56 9.74
C GLN A 81 -19.52 15.44 10.34
N ALA A 82 -19.37 15.17 11.65
CA ALA A 82 -20.22 14.19 12.34
C ALA A 82 -21.71 14.56 12.26
N GLY A 83 -22.03 15.85 12.36
CA GLY A 83 -23.40 16.35 12.18
C GLY A 83 -23.94 16.15 10.76
N LEU A 84 -23.10 16.32 9.73
CA LEU A 84 -23.46 16.03 8.34
C LEU A 84 -23.68 14.53 8.13
N ASP A 85 -22.78 13.70 8.63
CA ASP A 85 -22.85 12.24 8.46
C ASP A 85 -24.12 11.64 9.09
N GLN A 86 -24.65 12.25 10.16
CA GLN A 86 -25.92 11.85 10.79
C GLN A 86 -27.14 12.07 9.89
N VAL A 87 -27.12 13.09 9.01
CA VAL A 87 -28.26 13.44 8.14
C VAL A 87 -28.05 13.00 6.69
N ASN A 88 -26.82 12.64 6.31
CA ASN A 88 -26.48 12.23 4.96
C ASN A 88 -26.89 10.77 4.69
N VAL A 89 -28.16 10.60 4.34
CA VAL A 89 -28.75 9.30 4.01
C VAL A 89 -28.87 9.10 2.49
N PHE A 90 -28.98 7.84 2.07
CA PHE A 90 -29.21 7.53 0.66
C PHE A 90 -30.48 8.21 0.13
N PHE A 91 -30.38 8.83 -1.06
CA PHE A 91 -31.43 9.66 -1.67
C PHE A 91 -31.94 10.81 -0.80
N TRP A 92 -31.12 11.38 0.09
CA TRP A 92 -31.49 12.54 0.91
C TRP A 92 -32.09 13.70 0.10
N ARG A 93 -31.63 13.89 -1.14
CA ARG A 93 -32.12 14.95 -2.06
C ARG A 93 -33.62 14.88 -2.35
N PHE A 94 -34.25 13.73 -2.16
CA PHE A 94 -35.67 13.50 -2.46
C PHE A 94 -36.52 13.20 -1.22
N ARG A 95 -35.95 13.35 -0.01
CA ARG A 95 -36.59 12.97 1.25
C ARG A 95 -36.56 14.13 2.22
N GLU A 96 -37.72 14.67 2.57
CA GLU A 96 -37.84 15.59 3.70
C GLU A 96 -37.67 14.82 5.02
N PRO A 97 -37.03 15.41 6.06
CA PRO A 97 -36.46 16.77 6.11
C PRO A 97 -35.03 16.89 5.53
N TYR A 98 -34.44 15.79 5.06
CA TYR A 98 -33.02 15.70 4.70
C TYR A 98 -32.61 16.53 3.49
N SER A 99 -33.49 16.71 2.51
CA SER A 99 -33.33 17.61 1.35
C SER A 99 -32.96 19.03 1.76
N THR A 100 -33.49 19.49 2.90
CA THR A 100 -33.24 20.82 3.45
C THR A 100 -32.09 20.82 4.47
N LEU A 101 -31.97 19.76 5.28
CA LEU A 101 -30.96 19.67 6.33
C LEU A 101 -29.54 19.45 5.80
N VAL A 102 -29.35 18.60 4.79
CA VAL A 102 -28.02 18.26 4.28
C VAL A 102 -27.30 19.48 3.69
N PRO A 103 -27.92 20.33 2.84
CA PRO A 103 -27.26 21.54 2.35
C PRO A 103 -26.86 22.51 3.46
N GLN A 104 -27.67 22.65 4.52
CA GLN A 104 -27.36 23.50 5.66
C GLN A 104 -26.14 23.00 6.43
N ARG A 105 -26.08 21.68 6.71
CA ARG A 105 -24.92 21.06 7.38
C ARG A 105 -23.68 21.05 6.48
N GLN A 106 -23.84 20.89 5.18
CA GLN A 106 -22.73 21.00 4.23
C GLN A 106 -22.12 22.40 4.24
N ALA A 107 -22.95 23.45 4.24
CA ALA A 107 -22.46 24.83 4.32
C ALA A 107 -21.72 25.11 5.63
N GLU A 108 -22.14 24.48 6.74
CA GLU A 108 -21.42 24.54 8.01
C GLU A 108 -20.05 23.86 7.92
N VAL A 109 -19.99 22.65 7.36
CA VAL A 109 -18.71 21.94 7.11
C VAL A 109 -17.80 22.76 6.22
N ASP A 110 -18.30 23.34 5.13
CA ASP A 110 -17.51 24.12 4.18
C ASP A 110 -16.92 25.38 4.85
N ARG A 111 -17.70 26.05 5.72
CA ARG A 111 -17.25 27.20 6.51
C ARG A 111 -16.17 26.81 7.52
N GLU A 112 -16.36 25.75 8.30
CA GLU A 112 -15.37 25.30 9.27
C GLU A 112 -14.11 24.76 8.57
N MET A 113 -14.25 24.13 7.40
CA MET A 113 -13.13 23.69 6.58
C MET A 113 -12.33 24.87 6.05
N ALA A 114 -12.99 25.94 5.61
CA ALA A 114 -12.32 27.17 5.18
C ALA A 114 -11.58 27.85 6.35
N ALA A 115 -12.19 27.89 7.55
CA ALA A 115 -11.56 28.42 8.75
C ALA A 115 -10.33 27.60 9.17
N TYR A 116 -10.46 26.26 9.19
CA TYR A 116 -9.35 25.35 9.48
C TYR A 116 -8.20 25.56 8.49
N ARG A 117 -8.48 25.55 7.19
CA ARG A 117 -7.46 25.79 6.15
C ARG A 117 -6.80 27.16 6.32
N ALA A 118 -7.57 28.20 6.65
CA ALA A 118 -7.02 29.53 6.83
C ALA A 118 -5.97 29.57 7.94
N LEU A 119 -6.23 28.89 9.06
CA LEU A 119 -5.34 28.76 10.22
C LEU A 119 -4.15 27.84 9.95
N SER A 120 -4.36 26.72 9.25
CA SER A 120 -3.30 25.73 8.98
C SER A 120 -2.28 26.19 7.93
N ARG A 121 -2.57 27.22 7.12
CA ARG A 121 -1.71 27.68 6.01
C ARG A 121 -0.30 28.04 6.43
N GLU A 122 -0.15 28.77 7.54
CA GLU A 122 1.17 29.22 8.00
C GLU A 122 2.02 28.02 8.43
N ARG A 123 1.44 27.11 9.21
CA ARG A 123 2.11 25.86 9.59
C ARG A 123 2.46 25.00 8.38
N GLU A 124 1.55 24.87 7.42
CA GLU A 124 1.81 24.12 6.18
C GLU A 124 2.94 24.76 5.36
N ALA A 125 3.04 26.10 5.35
CA ALA A 125 4.13 26.81 4.71
C ALA A 125 5.48 26.54 5.40
N LEU A 126 5.54 26.60 6.73
CA LEU A 126 6.73 26.27 7.52
C LEU A 126 7.17 24.82 7.32
N VAL A 127 6.23 23.87 7.38
CA VAL A 127 6.50 22.45 7.13
C VAL A 127 6.99 22.23 5.70
N SER A 128 6.38 22.91 4.71
CA SER A 128 6.81 22.82 3.32
C SER A 128 8.20 23.42 3.11
N GLU A 129 8.54 24.52 3.80
CA GLU A 129 9.87 25.10 3.77
C GLU A 129 10.91 24.19 4.43
N ALA A 130 10.58 23.58 5.56
CA ALA A 130 11.42 22.57 6.20
C ALA A 130 11.69 21.41 5.24
N LYS A 131 10.65 20.85 4.63
CA LYS A 131 10.78 19.75 3.67
C LYS A 131 11.63 20.14 2.45
N ALA A 132 11.47 21.38 1.97
CA ALA A 132 12.25 21.89 0.86
C ALA A 132 13.76 22.01 1.19
N SER A 133 14.16 22.21 2.46
CA SER A 133 15.58 22.32 2.83
C SER A 133 16.33 20.99 2.70
N VAL A 134 15.67 19.87 2.94
CA VAL A 134 16.28 18.52 2.82
C VAL A 134 16.04 17.90 1.44
N GLY A 135 14.95 18.28 0.76
CA GLY A 135 14.60 17.76 -0.56
C GLY A 135 14.04 16.32 -0.54
N ILE A 136 13.33 15.95 -1.61
CA ILE A 136 12.59 14.68 -1.69
C ILE A 136 13.49 13.43 -1.73
N TRP A 137 14.70 13.57 -2.25
CA TRP A 137 15.68 12.47 -2.36
C TRP A 137 16.42 12.20 -1.04
N SER A 138 16.20 13.03 -0.03
CA SER A 138 16.74 12.82 1.30
C SER A 138 16.15 11.61 1.99
N ARG A 139 16.81 11.15 3.07
CA ARG A 139 16.26 10.12 3.95
C ARG A 139 14.86 10.49 4.48
N TYR A 140 14.62 11.76 4.79
CA TYR A 140 13.32 12.24 5.28
C TYR A 140 12.23 12.11 4.20
N GLY A 141 12.53 12.55 2.97
CA GLY A 141 11.58 12.45 1.85
C GLY A 141 11.25 11.01 1.49
N VAL A 142 12.26 10.15 1.40
CA VAL A 142 12.06 8.71 1.12
C VAL A 142 11.26 8.03 2.25
N GLN A 143 11.56 8.37 3.51
CA GLN A 143 10.83 7.82 4.65
C GLN A 143 9.36 8.27 4.65
N GLU A 144 9.08 9.56 4.43
CA GLU A 144 7.72 10.08 4.39
C GLU A 144 6.89 9.45 3.26
N VAL A 145 7.48 9.25 2.09
CA VAL A 145 6.81 8.57 0.96
C VAL A 145 6.53 7.11 1.30
N ARG A 146 7.46 6.43 1.98
CA ARG A 146 7.26 5.06 2.46
C ARG A 146 6.13 4.98 3.48
N GLU A 147 6.09 5.88 4.45
CA GLU A 147 5.03 5.97 5.46
C GLU A 147 3.67 6.23 4.80
N THR A 148 3.64 7.14 3.82
CA THR A 148 2.46 7.43 3.01
C THR A 148 1.97 6.18 2.27
N PHE A 149 2.87 5.47 1.59
CA PHE A 149 2.53 4.21 0.91
C PHE A 149 1.93 3.18 1.87
N TRP A 150 2.55 2.95 3.03
CA TRP A 150 2.04 1.97 3.99
C TRP A 150 0.71 2.40 4.61
N GLY A 151 0.49 3.70 4.82
CA GLY A 151 -0.80 4.24 5.25
C GLY A 151 -1.91 3.94 4.25
N ASP A 152 -1.68 4.25 2.97
CA ASP A 152 -2.65 4.01 1.90
C ASP A 152 -2.87 2.50 1.65
N TYR A 153 -1.81 1.70 1.76
CA TYR A 153 -1.86 0.23 1.68
C TYR A 153 -2.71 -0.37 2.80
N GLU A 154 -2.53 0.07 4.04
CA GLU A 154 -3.30 -0.42 5.18
C GLU A 154 -4.77 -0.01 5.08
N TRP A 155 -5.04 1.21 4.60
CA TRP A 155 -6.39 1.66 4.29
C TRP A 155 -7.06 0.75 3.24
N GLY A 156 -6.36 0.40 2.16
CA GLY A 156 -6.90 -0.51 1.13
C GLY A 156 -7.17 -1.92 1.66
N LYS A 157 -6.30 -2.43 2.54
CA LYS A 157 -6.55 -3.70 3.25
C LYS A 157 -7.80 -3.63 4.11
N ASP A 158 -7.99 -2.55 4.85
CA ASP A 158 -9.16 -2.40 5.71
C ASP A 158 -10.44 -2.24 4.90
N LEU A 159 -10.39 -1.55 3.75
CA LEU A 159 -11.48 -1.53 2.79
C LEU A 159 -11.85 -2.94 2.31
N ALA A 160 -10.85 -3.74 1.91
CA ALA A 160 -11.07 -5.11 1.48
C ALA A 160 -11.65 -6.02 2.56
N LYS A 161 -11.17 -5.88 3.81
CA LYS A 161 -11.72 -6.61 4.97
C LYS A 161 -13.17 -6.23 5.20
N ARG A 162 -13.52 -4.94 5.14
CA ARG A 162 -14.90 -4.46 5.31
C ARG A 162 -15.83 -5.01 4.22
N MET A 163 -15.41 -4.97 2.95
CA MET A 163 -16.18 -5.57 1.85
C MET A 163 -16.39 -7.07 2.07
N SER A 164 -15.30 -7.79 2.40
CA SER A 164 -15.37 -9.24 2.65
C SER A 164 -16.23 -9.59 3.86
N PHE A 165 -16.19 -8.79 4.92
CA PHE A 165 -17.05 -8.96 6.09
C PHE A 165 -18.52 -8.86 5.71
N TRP A 166 -18.90 -7.81 4.97
CA TRP A 166 -20.28 -7.62 4.53
C TRP A 166 -20.74 -8.73 3.58
N ASP A 167 -19.86 -9.18 2.70
CA ASP A 167 -20.14 -10.28 1.79
C ASP A 167 -20.38 -11.60 2.51
N VAL A 168 -19.61 -11.90 3.55
CA VAL A 168 -19.82 -13.11 4.37
C VAL A 168 -21.11 -12.97 5.16
N VAL A 169 -21.33 -11.84 5.86
CA VAL A 169 -22.51 -11.63 6.71
C VAL A 169 -23.81 -11.70 5.90
N PHE A 170 -23.86 -11.10 4.71
CA PHE A 170 -25.05 -11.10 3.86
C PHE A 170 -25.08 -12.23 2.81
N GLY A 171 -23.99 -12.98 2.66
CA GLY A 171 -23.87 -14.10 1.72
C GLY A 171 -24.39 -15.43 2.26
N VAL A 172 -24.44 -15.61 3.59
CA VAL A 172 -24.82 -16.87 4.28
C VAL A 172 -26.26 -17.32 4.01
N GLY A 173 -27.14 -16.46 3.47
CA GLY A 173 -28.56 -16.79 3.26
C GLY A 173 -28.96 -17.41 1.91
N ARG A 174 -28.04 -17.59 0.95
CA ARG A 174 -28.41 -17.87 -0.46
C ARG A 174 -28.32 -19.33 -0.95
N GLY A 175 -27.76 -20.26 -0.19
CA GLY A 175 -27.62 -21.66 -0.64
C GLY A 175 -27.74 -22.66 0.50
N ARG A 176 -28.95 -23.16 0.76
CA ARG A 176 -29.19 -24.19 1.79
C ARG A 176 -28.70 -25.59 1.39
N ASP A 177 -28.43 -25.82 0.10
CA ASP A 177 -28.13 -27.14 -0.47
C ASP A 177 -26.79 -27.21 -1.24
N GLU A 178 -25.88 -26.23 -1.07
CA GLU A 178 -24.55 -26.26 -1.71
C GLU A 178 -23.53 -27.08 -0.89
N GLU A 179 -22.69 -27.87 -1.58
CA GLU A 179 -21.57 -28.58 -0.97
C GLU A 179 -20.61 -27.59 -0.29
N LEU A 180 -20.22 -27.85 0.97
CA LEU A 180 -19.40 -26.95 1.79
C LEU A 180 -18.11 -26.49 1.07
N ALA A 181 -17.48 -27.37 0.29
CA ALA A 181 -16.28 -27.04 -0.48
C ALA A 181 -16.55 -25.98 -1.56
N VAL A 182 -17.71 -26.03 -2.22
CA VAL A 182 -18.13 -25.05 -3.25
C VAL A 182 -18.42 -23.70 -2.60
N VAL A 183 -19.08 -23.70 -1.43
CA VAL A 183 -19.35 -22.47 -0.65
C VAL A 183 -18.05 -21.80 -0.24
N LEU A 184 -17.08 -22.57 0.30
CA LEU A 184 -15.78 -22.06 0.70
C LEU A 184 -14.99 -21.52 -0.48
N LEU A 185 -14.98 -22.22 -1.63
CA LEU A 185 -14.26 -21.75 -2.81
C LEU A 185 -14.86 -20.44 -3.35
N ARG A 186 -16.19 -20.30 -3.32
CA ARG A 186 -16.88 -19.05 -3.69
C ARG A 186 -16.46 -17.91 -2.75
N TRP A 187 -16.44 -18.15 -1.43
CA TRP A 187 -16.01 -17.14 -0.46
C TRP A 187 -14.55 -16.74 -0.66
N VAL A 188 -13.66 -17.71 -0.88
CA VAL A 188 -12.25 -17.42 -1.21
C VAL A 188 -12.17 -16.56 -2.47
N GLY A 189 -12.88 -16.91 -3.55
CA GLY A 189 -12.89 -16.13 -4.78
C GLY A 189 -13.39 -14.69 -4.56
N GLN A 190 -14.44 -14.51 -3.77
CA GLN A 190 -14.99 -13.20 -3.43
C GLN A 190 -14.02 -12.36 -2.58
N ILE A 191 -13.38 -12.98 -1.58
CA ILE A 191 -12.33 -12.34 -0.77
C ILE A 191 -11.16 -11.90 -1.66
N LEU A 192 -10.71 -12.75 -2.59
CA LEU A 192 -9.63 -12.40 -3.53
C LEU A 192 -9.99 -11.19 -4.39
N MET A 193 -11.22 -11.13 -4.91
CA MET A 193 -11.69 -9.99 -5.69
C MET A 193 -11.73 -8.71 -4.83
N ASN A 194 -12.27 -8.79 -3.61
CA ASN A 194 -12.36 -7.65 -2.70
C ASN A 194 -10.98 -7.11 -2.32
N PHE A 195 -10.02 -7.98 -2.04
CA PHE A 195 -8.63 -7.58 -1.79
C PHE A 195 -7.96 -7.00 -3.03
N THR A 196 -8.27 -7.52 -4.22
CA THR A 196 -7.78 -6.94 -5.49
C THR A 196 -8.28 -5.50 -5.64
N VAL A 197 -9.58 -5.26 -5.42
CA VAL A 197 -10.16 -3.91 -5.43
C VAL A 197 -9.52 -3.03 -4.36
N GLY A 198 -9.34 -3.55 -3.14
CA GLY A 198 -8.70 -2.83 -2.04
C GLY A 198 -7.27 -2.39 -2.36
N PHE A 199 -6.43 -3.28 -2.89
CA PHE A 199 -5.05 -2.97 -3.24
C PHE A 199 -4.91 -2.06 -4.46
N VAL A 200 -5.76 -2.23 -5.48
CA VAL A 200 -5.80 -1.31 -6.63
C VAL A 200 -6.24 0.08 -6.18
N SER A 201 -7.24 0.17 -5.30
CA SER A 201 -7.68 1.44 -4.73
C SER A 201 -6.59 2.10 -3.89
N ALA A 202 -5.87 1.33 -3.08
CA ALA A 202 -4.71 1.83 -2.33
C ALA A 202 -3.61 2.36 -3.25
N LEU A 203 -3.32 1.67 -4.36
CA LEU A 203 -2.35 2.14 -5.34
C LEU A 203 -2.76 3.50 -5.91
N VAL A 204 -4.01 3.64 -6.33
CA VAL A 204 -4.53 4.91 -6.86
C VAL A 204 -4.48 6.01 -5.80
N ALA A 205 -4.90 5.72 -4.56
CA ALA A 205 -4.81 6.67 -3.44
C ALA A 205 -3.36 7.13 -3.20
N PHE A 206 -2.41 6.18 -3.17
CA PHE A 206 -1.00 6.47 -3.04
C PHE A 206 -0.47 7.38 -4.15
N LEU A 207 -0.87 7.18 -5.40
CA LEU A 207 -0.43 8.06 -6.49
C LEU A 207 -0.89 9.52 -6.27
N PHE A 208 -2.10 9.74 -5.76
CA PHE A 208 -2.57 11.08 -5.40
C PHE A 208 -1.85 11.64 -4.16
N SER A 209 -1.63 10.83 -3.13
CA SER A 209 -0.88 11.21 -1.94
C SER A 209 0.56 11.59 -2.27
N LEU A 210 1.20 10.84 -3.16
CA LEU A 210 2.56 11.10 -3.64
C LEU A 210 2.66 12.47 -4.32
N VAL A 211 1.70 12.86 -5.15
CA VAL A 211 1.66 14.21 -5.77
C VAL A 211 1.64 15.30 -4.69
N LYS A 212 0.84 15.12 -3.63
CA LYS A 212 0.78 16.07 -2.51
C LYS A 212 2.13 16.16 -1.78
N VAL A 213 2.79 15.03 -1.54
CA VAL A 213 4.13 15.00 -0.94
C VAL A 213 5.12 15.76 -1.83
N LEU A 214 5.14 15.51 -3.14
CA LEU A 214 6.04 16.20 -4.07
C LEU A 214 5.87 17.72 -4.05
N TRP A 215 4.63 18.21 -3.97
CA TRP A 215 4.34 19.63 -3.80
C TRP A 215 4.82 20.16 -2.45
N ALA A 216 4.65 19.41 -1.36
CA ALA A 216 5.12 19.82 -0.04
C ALA A 216 6.66 19.99 0.01
N TYR A 217 7.41 19.18 -0.74
CA TYR A 217 8.88 19.31 -0.87
C TYR A 217 9.32 20.39 -1.86
N LYS A 218 8.40 21.13 -2.50
CA LYS A 218 8.70 22.14 -3.54
C LYS A 218 9.64 21.62 -4.64
N THR A 219 9.46 20.35 -5.02
CA THR A 219 10.40 19.68 -5.92
C THR A 219 10.29 20.25 -7.33
N GLY A 220 11.42 20.51 -8.00
CA GLY A 220 11.42 20.94 -9.41
C GLY A 220 10.78 19.89 -10.33
N LEU A 221 10.20 20.31 -11.45
CA LEU A 221 9.35 19.47 -12.31
C LEU A 221 10.04 18.16 -12.76
N LEU A 222 11.29 18.24 -13.22
CA LEU A 222 12.04 17.06 -13.68
C LEU A 222 12.36 16.08 -12.53
N SER A 223 12.84 16.62 -11.41
CA SER A 223 13.19 15.83 -10.22
C SER A 223 11.95 15.16 -9.62
N GLY A 224 10.83 15.89 -9.55
CA GLY A 224 9.55 15.39 -9.07
C GLY A 224 8.97 14.31 -9.99
N ALA A 225 9.07 14.49 -11.31
CA ALA A 225 8.63 13.49 -12.27
C ALA A 225 9.45 12.19 -12.16
N LEU A 226 10.78 12.29 -12.09
CA LEU A 226 11.65 11.11 -11.90
C LEU A 226 11.33 10.37 -10.61
N PHE A 227 11.21 11.11 -9.50
CA PHE A 227 10.85 10.52 -8.22
C PHE A 227 9.47 9.85 -8.27
N PHE A 228 8.49 10.52 -8.89
CA PHE A 228 7.15 9.98 -9.08
C PHE A 228 7.17 8.64 -9.80
N PHE A 229 7.85 8.54 -10.94
CA PHE A 229 7.89 7.28 -11.71
C PHE A 229 8.60 6.15 -10.96
N ILE A 230 9.68 6.44 -10.23
CA ILE A 230 10.38 5.43 -9.43
C ILE A 230 9.47 4.91 -8.31
N ALA A 231 8.87 5.82 -7.53
CA ALA A 231 7.97 5.46 -6.43
C ALA A 231 6.71 4.74 -6.93
N ALA A 232 6.09 5.24 -8.02
CA ALA A 232 4.91 4.62 -8.64
C ALA A 232 5.21 3.22 -9.17
N THR A 233 6.37 3.01 -9.79
CA THR A 233 6.79 1.69 -10.28
C THR A 233 7.02 0.72 -9.11
N GLY A 234 7.70 1.18 -8.05
CA GLY A 234 7.92 0.38 -6.85
C GLY A 234 6.61 -0.02 -6.17
N ALA A 235 5.69 0.92 -5.97
CA ALA A 235 4.37 0.67 -5.40
C ALA A 235 3.54 -0.28 -6.26
N SER A 236 3.53 -0.09 -7.59
CA SER A 236 2.82 -0.96 -8.53
C SER A 236 3.36 -2.39 -8.51
N ALA A 237 4.69 -2.56 -8.49
CA ALA A 237 5.32 -3.86 -8.39
C ALA A 237 4.97 -4.58 -7.08
N MET A 238 4.98 -3.86 -5.95
CA MET A 238 4.58 -4.41 -4.66
C MET A 238 3.11 -4.86 -4.67
N VAL A 239 2.20 -4.03 -5.16
CA VAL A 239 0.77 -4.36 -5.26
C VAL A 239 0.56 -5.56 -6.21
N ALA A 240 1.22 -5.58 -7.35
CA ALA A 240 1.15 -6.70 -8.30
C ALA A 240 1.67 -8.01 -7.68
N LEU A 241 2.75 -7.96 -6.90
CA LEU A 241 3.28 -9.11 -6.18
C LEU A 241 2.32 -9.62 -5.12
N VAL A 242 1.69 -8.73 -4.34
CA VAL A 242 0.71 -9.12 -3.32
C VAL A 242 -0.51 -9.76 -3.98
N VAL A 243 -1.10 -9.10 -4.98
CA VAL A 243 -2.28 -9.62 -5.70
C VAL A 243 -1.94 -10.94 -6.39
N GLY A 244 -0.84 -10.99 -7.14
CA GLY A 244 -0.37 -12.22 -7.79
C GLY A 244 -0.14 -13.34 -6.79
N GLY A 245 0.52 -13.04 -5.67
CA GLY A 245 0.78 -13.97 -4.57
C GLY A 245 -0.49 -14.56 -3.97
N MET A 246 -1.54 -13.75 -3.82
CA MET A 246 -2.84 -14.21 -3.35
C MET A 246 -3.48 -15.20 -4.32
N TYR A 247 -3.51 -14.88 -5.62
CA TYR A 247 -4.07 -15.78 -6.63
C TYR A 247 -3.26 -17.07 -6.77
N THR A 248 -1.93 -16.99 -6.75
CA THR A 248 -1.07 -18.19 -6.78
C THR A 248 -1.30 -19.08 -5.56
N THR A 249 -1.46 -18.49 -4.38
CA THR A 249 -1.74 -19.24 -3.15
C THR A 249 -3.12 -19.90 -3.20
N ALA A 250 -4.13 -19.20 -3.72
CA ALA A 250 -5.47 -19.76 -3.86
C ALA A 250 -5.52 -20.93 -4.86
N VAL A 251 -4.94 -20.76 -6.05
CA VAL A 251 -4.88 -21.82 -7.07
C VAL A 251 -4.06 -23.01 -6.57
N GLY A 252 -2.91 -22.75 -5.93
CA GLY A 252 -2.09 -23.79 -5.30
C GLY A 252 -2.84 -24.57 -4.23
N GLY A 253 -3.60 -23.89 -3.37
CA GLY A 253 -4.42 -24.51 -2.34
C GLY A 253 -5.50 -25.44 -2.93
N VAL A 254 -6.22 -24.98 -3.96
CA VAL A 254 -7.24 -25.79 -4.64
C VAL A 254 -6.62 -27.02 -5.32
N TYR A 255 -5.47 -26.85 -5.98
CA TYR A 255 -4.77 -27.95 -6.63
C TYR A 255 -4.36 -29.04 -5.63
N LEU A 256 -3.81 -28.66 -4.47
CA LEU A 256 -3.42 -29.61 -3.42
C LEU A 256 -4.62 -30.37 -2.86
N VAL A 257 -5.75 -29.70 -2.62
CA VAL A 257 -6.99 -30.35 -2.16
C VAL A 257 -7.50 -31.35 -3.20
N ALA A 258 -7.52 -30.97 -4.49
CA ALA A 258 -7.95 -31.85 -5.57
C ALA A 258 -7.03 -33.08 -5.72
N GLN A 259 -5.71 -32.89 -5.62
CA GLN A 259 -4.74 -33.97 -5.69
C GLN A 259 -4.89 -34.95 -4.52
N ASN A 260 -5.06 -34.45 -3.30
CA ASN A 260 -5.28 -35.28 -2.11
C ASN A 260 -6.60 -36.06 -2.21
N ALA A 261 -7.68 -35.42 -2.69
CA ALA A 261 -8.95 -36.10 -2.90
C ALA A 261 -8.87 -37.19 -3.98
N ALA A 262 -8.09 -36.98 -5.05
CA ALA A 262 -7.85 -37.98 -6.07
C ALA A 262 -7.04 -39.18 -5.52
N GLN A 263 -6.00 -38.93 -4.73
CA GLN A 263 -5.22 -39.98 -4.08
C GLN A 263 -6.05 -40.80 -3.09
N ALA A 264 -6.93 -40.16 -2.31
CA ALA A 264 -7.83 -40.85 -1.38
C ALA A 264 -8.83 -41.78 -2.11
N ARG A 265 -9.30 -41.39 -3.30
CA ARG A 265 -10.17 -42.25 -4.13
C ARG A 265 -9.45 -43.49 -4.66
N LEU A 266 -8.15 -43.37 -4.96
CA LEU A 266 -7.33 -44.49 -5.45
C LEU A 266 -6.91 -45.47 -4.34
N GLN A 267 -6.99 -45.05 -3.07
CA GLN A 267 -6.71 -45.89 -1.89
C GLN A 267 -7.99 -46.47 -1.26
N GLY A 268 -9.15 -46.35 -1.93
CA GLY A 268 -10.40 -46.97 -1.50
C GLY A 268 -10.23 -48.49 -1.32
N PRO A 269 -10.89 -49.09 -0.31
CA PRO A 269 -10.47 -50.35 0.29
C PRO A 269 -10.35 -51.47 -0.74
N ASN A 270 -9.19 -52.12 -0.77
CA ASN A 270 -9.07 -53.48 -1.27
C ASN A 270 -10.01 -54.35 -0.43
N VAL A 271 -11.24 -54.54 -0.91
CA VAL A 271 -12.11 -55.61 -0.46
C VAL A 271 -11.44 -56.89 -0.93
N THR A 272 -10.52 -57.41 -0.12
CA THR A 272 -10.04 -58.78 -0.21
C THR A 272 -11.22 -59.68 0.12
N ALA A 273 -11.87 -60.16 -0.94
CA ALA A 273 -12.76 -61.32 -0.90
C ALA A 273 -11.96 -62.61 -0.67
#